data_AF-A0A372Z7Z8-F1
#
_entry.id   AF-A0A372Z7Z8-F1
#
_cell.length_a   1.000
_cell.length_b   1.000
_cell.length_c   1.000
_cell.angle_alpha   90.00
_cell.angle_beta   90.00
_cell.angle_gamma   90.00
#
_symmetry.space_group_name_H-M   'P 1'
#
loop_
_entity.id
_entity.type
_entity.pdbx_description
1 polymer ?
#
loop_
_entity_poly.entity_id
_entity_poly.type
_entity_poly.pdbx_seq_one_letter_code
_entity_poly.pdbx_strand_id
1 'polypeptide(L)'
;MGSYQKADGITLSQLNNTEYTNFMNRVLTLLTAGSISKLTVTNIVNSIKPKLVQMEDLVNRSTANAETKDLLKLDAERDSYVSYLLATVRAAKNSPLAAQRDAYNTLEITVRPYTGLARMRNMEETAAISGLLLDFRKEAVKTAVTALNLDAILTALETANKNYSALTDARSVTRTAESVADSKTVRAQLDSLYDDLVMHITAVNILTPSITEASAFLTALNQVIAETKAAYNRRKGITAPSKPSGGNGTITPGEGEAPDPDEGGGVTPPSGGSDSGEAPDPAL
;
A
#
# COMPACT_ATOMS: atom_id res chain seq x y z
N MET A 1 -19.85 19.90 46.63
CA MET A 1 -19.93 20.01 45.15
C MET A 1 -19.78 18.60 44.59
N GLY A 2 -20.59 18.20 43.61
CA GLY A 2 -20.53 16.84 43.05
C GLY A 2 -19.27 16.65 42.20
N SER A 3 -18.69 15.45 42.23
CA SER A 3 -17.56 15.08 41.36
C SER A 3 -18.06 14.91 39.92
N TYR A 4 -17.78 15.88 39.06
CA TYR A 4 -18.03 15.76 37.62
C TYR A 4 -16.90 14.98 36.94
N GLN A 5 -17.26 14.15 35.97
CA GLN A 5 -16.29 13.45 35.13
C GLN A 5 -15.74 14.37 34.04
N LYS A 6 -14.50 14.14 33.65
CA LYS A 6 -13.80 14.84 32.56
C LYS A 6 -13.18 13.81 31.61
N ALA A 7 -13.08 14.17 30.33
CA ALA A 7 -12.34 13.39 29.36
C ALA A 7 -10.83 13.36 29.68
N ASP A 8 -10.21 12.19 29.53
CA ASP A 8 -8.76 12.02 29.59
C ASP A 8 -8.07 12.67 28.40
N GLY A 9 -6.83 13.15 28.57
CA GLY A 9 -6.05 13.70 27.46
C GLY A 9 -5.56 12.60 26.49
N ILE A 10 -5.65 12.84 25.18
CA ILE A 10 -5.11 11.97 24.13
C ILE A 10 -4.35 12.78 23.07
N THR A 11 -3.17 12.31 22.66
CA THR A 11 -2.33 12.98 21.66
C THR A 11 -2.65 12.47 20.26
N LEU A 12 -3.74 12.97 19.66
CA LEU A 12 -4.25 12.47 18.36
C LEU A 12 -3.23 12.53 17.22
N SER A 13 -2.29 13.48 17.24
CA SER A 13 -1.22 13.63 16.25
C SER A 13 -0.23 12.46 16.20
N GLN A 14 -0.17 11.61 17.23
CA GLN A 14 0.68 10.41 17.25
C GLN A 14 0.05 9.19 16.55
N LEU A 15 -1.27 9.23 16.34
CA LEU A 15 -2.01 8.17 15.65
C LEU A 15 -1.74 8.23 14.15
N ASN A 16 -1.50 7.09 13.51
CA ASN A 16 -1.51 7.01 12.05
C ASN A 16 -2.96 7.19 11.54
N ASN A 17 -3.14 7.35 10.23
CA ASN A 17 -4.46 7.64 9.66
C ASN A 17 -5.48 6.53 10.00
N THR A 18 -5.10 5.26 9.94
CA THR A 18 -5.97 4.11 10.28
C THR A 18 -6.41 4.11 11.74
N GLU A 19 -5.48 4.30 12.68
CA GLU A 19 -5.75 4.40 14.11
C GLU A 19 -6.64 5.60 14.45
N TYR A 20 -6.39 6.73 13.80
CA TYR A 20 -7.15 7.96 13.96
C TYR A 20 -8.60 7.78 13.49
N THR A 21 -8.80 7.23 12.29
CA THR A 21 -10.13 6.92 11.74
C THR A 21 -10.88 5.91 12.63
N ASN A 22 -10.17 4.89 13.15
CA ASN A 22 -10.78 3.95 14.09
C ASN A 22 -11.21 4.64 15.39
N PHE A 23 -10.34 5.48 15.98
CA PHE A 23 -10.66 6.24 17.18
C PHE A 23 -11.90 7.12 16.98
N MET A 24 -11.95 7.93 15.91
CA MET A 24 -13.08 8.81 15.62
C MET A 24 -14.39 8.05 15.39
N ASN A 25 -14.34 6.89 14.71
CA ASN A 25 -15.49 6.00 14.57
C ASN A 25 -16.00 5.47 15.90
N ARG A 26 -15.08 5.03 16.77
CA ARG A 26 -15.42 4.56 18.12
C ARG A 26 -16.07 5.66 18.95
N VAL A 27 -15.56 6.89 18.89
CA VAL A 27 -16.15 8.07 19.56
C VAL A 27 -17.57 8.36 19.07
N LEU A 28 -17.81 8.37 17.74
CA LEU A 28 -19.17 8.55 17.22
C LEU A 28 -20.11 7.40 17.61
N THR A 29 -19.62 6.17 17.71
CA THR A 29 -20.42 5.00 18.11
C THR A 29 -20.96 5.11 19.55
N LEU A 30 -20.33 5.93 20.41
CA LEU A 30 -20.84 6.21 21.76
C LEU A 30 -22.12 7.08 21.76
N LEU A 31 -22.47 7.69 20.63
CA LEU A 31 -23.59 8.63 20.49
C LEU A 31 -24.77 7.98 19.76
N THR A 32 -25.76 7.54 20.52
CA THR A 32 -27.06 7.08 19.99
C THR A 32 -27.91 8.27 19.55
N ALA A 33 -28.92 8.05 18.69
CA ALA A 33 -29.86 9.11 18.30
C ALA A 33 -30.52 9.80 19.51
N GLY A 34 -30.81 9.05 20.58
CA GLY A 34 -31.35 9.59 21.83
C GLY A 34 -30.37 10.49 22.58
N SER A 35 -29.10 10.07 22.72
CA SER A 35 -28.09 10.89 23.41
C SER A 35 -27.65 12.10 22.59
N ILE A 36 -27.57 12.00 21.25
CA ILE A 36 -27.28 13.16 20.37
C ILE A 36 -28.28 14.31 20.62
N SER A 37 -29.57 13.98 20.69
CA SER A 37 -30.64 14.95 20.93
C SER A 37 -30.55 15.56 22.33
N LYS A 38 -30.46 14.73 23.38
CA LYS A 38 -30.38 15.20 24.78
C LYS A 38 -29.12 16.01 25.09
N LEU A 39 -28.00 15.68 24.47
CA LEU A 39 -26.74 16.41 24.59
C LEU A 39 -26.65 17.63 23.67
N THR A 40 -27.64 17.87 22.82
CA THR A 40 -27.70 18.97 21.83
C THR A 40 -26.52 19.04 20.83
N VAL A 41 -25.84 17.92 20.59
CA VAL A 41 -24.62 17.83 19.74
C VAL A 41 -24.89 17.55 18.25
N THR A 42 -26.15 17.59 17.81
CA THR A 42 -26.59 17.24 16.44
C THR A 42 -25.74 17.89 15.33
N ASN A 43 -25.47 19.20 15.43
CA ASN A 43 -24.74 19.95 14.42
C ASN A 43 -23.26 19.54 14.33
N ILE A 44 -22.62 19.26 15.48
CA ILE A 44 -21.24 18.80 15.56
C ILE A 44 -21.13 17.40 14.94
N VAL A 45 -22.01 16.48 15.35
CA VAL A 45 -22.05 15.10 14.80
C VAL A 45 -22.30 15.10 13.28
N ASN A 46 -23.20 15.94 12.79
CA ASN A 46 -23.47 16.07 11.34
C ASN A 46 -22.28 16.68 10.57
N SER A 47 -21.41 17.44 11.24
CA SER A 47 -20.18 18.00 10.66
C SER A 47 -19.01 16.99 10.67
N ILE A 48 -18.94 16.11 11.68
CA ILE A 48 -17.92 15.05 11.78
C ILE A 48 -18.17 13.95 10.73
N LYS A 49 -19.40 13.43 10.63
CA LYS A 49 -19.75 12.28 9.78
C LYS A 49 -19.18 12.34 8.34
N PRO A 50 -19.44 13.39 7.52
CA PRO A 50 -18.93 13.42 6.15
C PRO A 50 -17.41 13.51 6.07
N LYS A 51 -16.75 14.15 7.04
CA LYS A 51 -15.28 14.24 7.12
C LYS A 51 -14.66 12.91 7.54
N LEU A 52 -15.33 12.15 8.41
CA LEU A 52 -14.88 10.82 8.80
C LEU A 52 -14.96 9.84 7.63
N VAL A 53 -16.03 9.91 6.81
CA VAL A 53 -16.13 9.14 5.55
C VAL A 53 -15.01 9.52 4.56
N GLN A 54 -14.67 10.80 4.42
CA GLN A 54 -13.49 11.22 3.65
C GLN A 54 -12.19 10.61 4.20
N MET A 55 -12.06 10.54 5.53
CA MET A 55 -10.90 9.96 6.19
C MET A 55 -10.83 8.43 6.07
N GLU A 56 -11.98 7.74 5.99
CA GLU A 56 -12.07 6.30 5.68
C GLU A 56 -11.62 6.01 4.25
N ASP A 57 -12.11 6.78 3.28
CA ASP A 57 -11.65 6.70 1.88
C ASP A 57 -10.13 6.89 1.79
N LEU A 58 -9.61 7.98 2.39
CA LEU A 58 -8.18 8.27 2.44
C LEU A 58 -7.32 7.19 3.13
N VAL A 59 -7.88 6.43 4.07
CA VAL A 59 -7.21 5.28 4.71
C VAL A 59 -7.26 4.02 3.85
N ASN A 60 -8.34 3.83 3.09
CA ASN A 60 -8.59 2.63 2.29
C ASN A 60 -8.03 2.72 0.85
N ARG A 61 -7.61 3.91 0.39
CA ARG A 61 -6.84 4.08 -0.85
C ARG A 61 -5.57 3.22 -0.82
N SER A 62 -5.61 2.13 -1.58
CA SER A 62 -4.61 1.06 -1.50
C SER A 62 -3.19 1.55 -1.79
N THR A 63 -2.29 1.38 -0.82
CA THR A 63 -0.84 1.55 -1.03
C THR A 63 -0.25 0.45 -1.91
N ALA A 64 -0.95 -0.66 -2.09
CA ALA A 64 -0.63 -1.73 -3.04
C ALA A 64 -1.32 -1.46 -4.39
N ASN A 65 -0.67 -0.65 -5.22
CA ASN A 65 -1.16 -0.30 -6.55
C ASN A 65 -1.08 -1.50 -7.50
N ALA A 66 -2.16 -2.27 -7.66
CA ALA A 66 -2.30 -3.29 -8.71
C ALA A 66 -2.00 -2.69 -10.09
N GLU A 67 -2.58 -1.53 -10.37
CA GLU A 67 -2.31 -0.73 -11.58
C GLU A 67 -0.84 -0.32 -11.78
N THR A 68 0.00 -0.26 -10.72
CA THR A 68 1.44 0.00 -10.89
C THR A 68 2.13 -1.25 -11.42
N LYS A 69 1.71 -2.44 -10.98
CA LYS A 69 2.17 -3.71 -11.54
C LYS A 69 1.73 -3.84 -13.00
N ASP A 70 0.52 -3.39 -13.32
CA ASP A 70 -0.01 -3.42 -14.69
C ASP A 70 0.67 -2.38 -15.60
N LEU A 71 0.93 -1.15 -15.13
CA LEU A 71 1.77 -0.20 -15.87
C LEU A 71 3.19 -0.74 -16.10
N LEU A 72 3.84 -1.33 -15.08
CA LEU A 72 5.18 -1.92 -15.24
C LEU A 72 5.19 -3.09 -16.25
N LYS A 73 4.11 -3.87 -16.30
CA LYS A 73 3.93 -4.93 -17.30
C LYS A 73 3.77 -4.35 -18.71
N LEU A 74 2.92 -3.34 -18.88
CA LEU A 74 2.71 -2.66 -20.16
C LEU A 74 3.98 -1.93 -20.63
N ASP A 75 4.76 -1.34 -19.72
CA ASP A 75 6.11 -0.79 -19.98
C ASP A 75 7.00 -1.83 -20.64
N ALA A 76 7.19 -2.98 -19.96
CA ALA A 76 8.05 -4.05 -20.43
C ALA A 76 7.56 -4.67 -21.76
N GLU A 77 6.25 -4.73 -21.99
CA GLU A 77 5.67 -5.17 -23.27
C GLU A 77 6.00 -4.18 -24.40
N ARG A 78 5.85 -2.87 -24.18
CA ARG A 78 6.21 -1.82 -25.17
C ARG A 78 7.71 -1.85 -25.50
N ASP A 79 8.57 -1.89 -24.48
CA ASP A 79 10.02 -2.00 -24.63
C ASP A 79 10.43 -3.23 -25.44
N SER A 80 9.82 -4.38 -25.15
CA SER A 80 10.06 -5.63 -25.86
C SER A 80 9.67 -5.54 -27.34
N TYR A 81 8.47 -5.01 -27.63
CA TYR A 81 7.98 -4.85 -29.00
C TYR A 81 8.79 -3.85 -29.81
N VAL A 82 9.16 -2.70 -29.23
CA VAL A 82 10.06 -1.73 -29.86
C VAL A 82 11.44 -2.36 -30.12
N SER A 83 12.00 -3.06 -29.14
CA SER A 83 13.31 -3.71 -29.27
C SER A 83 13.32 -4.75 -30.39
N TYR A 84 12.28 -5.59 -30.45
CA TYR A 84 12.11 -6.60 -31.50
C TYR A 84 11.95 -5.96 -32.89
N LEU A 85 11.09 -4.93 -33.02
CA LEU A 85 10.86 -4.21 -34.28
C LEU A 85 12.18 -3.61 -34.82
N LEU A 86 12.92 -2.89 -33.96
CA LEU A 86 14.20 -2.29 -34.32
C LEU A 86 15.30 -3.32 -34.61
N ALA A 87 15.30 -4.47 -33.92
CA ALA A 87 16.24 -5.56 -34.17
C ALA A 87 15.96 -6.24 -35.53
N THR A 88 14.69 -6.54 -35.83
CA THR A 88 14.26 -7.18 -37.08
C THR A 88 14.61 -6.33 -38.30
N VAL A 89 14.35 -5.00 -38.25
CA VAL A 89 14.77 -4.08 -39.32
C VAL A 89 16.29 -4.09 -39.50
N ARG A 90 17.09 -4.03 -38.42
CA ARG A 90 18.56 -4.06 -38.51
C ARG A 90 19.09 -5.39 -39.06
N ALA A 91 18.51 -6.52 -38.67
CA ALA A 91 18.91 -7.84 -39.15
C ALA A 91 18.71 -8.00 -40.67
N ALA A 92 17.63 -7.42 -41.19
CA ALA A 92 17.27 -7.49 -42.61
C ALA A 92 18.35 -6.91 -43.55
N LYS A 93 19.19 -5.99 -43.07
CA LYS A 93 20.37 -5.44 -43.80
C LYS A 93 21.25 -6.53 -44.40
N ASN A 94 21.51 -7.59 -43.65
CA ASN A 94 22.41 -8.68 -44.01
C ASN A 94 21.64 -9.95 -44.42
N SER A 95 20.33 -9.86 -44.67
CA SER A 95 19.52 -11.02 -45.05
C SER A 95 20.02 -11.61 -46.38
N PRO A 96 20.03 -12.96 -46.54
CA PRO A 96 20.27 -13.58 -47.84
C PRO A 96 19.17 -13.25 -48.87
N LEU A 97 17.96 -12.89 -48.41
CA LEU A 97 16.81 -12.59 -49.26
C LEU A 97 16.83 -11.12 -49.73
N ALA A 98 16.83 -10.90 -51.05
CA ALA A 98 16.90 -9.56 -51.65
C ALA A 98 15.79 -8.62 -51.16
N ALA A 99 14.53 -9.07 -51.20
CA ALA A 99 13.37 -8.28 -50.76
C ALA A 99 13.48 -7.80 -49.29
N GLN A 100 14.18 -8.53 -48.42
CA GLN A 100 14.40 -8.11 -47.04
C GLN A 100 15.50 -7.04 -46.92
N ARG A 101 16.55 -7.11 -47.76
CA ARG A 101 17.55 -6.04 -47.84
C ARG A 101 16.96 -4.74 -48.40
N ASP A 102 16.09 -4.84 -49.41
CA ASP A 102 15.37 -3.69 -49.98
C ASP A 102 14.38 -3.08 -48.97
N ALA A 103 13.73 -3.93 -48.16
CA ALA A 103 12.92 -3.51 -47.04
C ALA A 103 13.74 -2.79 -45.95
N TYR A 104 14.95 -3.25 -45.63
CA TYR A 104 15.87 -2.52 -44.73
C TYR A 104 16.22 -1.13 -45.27
N ASN A 105 16.60 -1.02 -46.54
CA ASN A 105 16.96 0.27 -47.16
C ASN A 105 15.81 1.30 -47.07
N THR A 106 14.56 0.81 -47.10
CA THR A 106 13.34 1.62 -46.95
C THR A 106 13.06 1.97 -45.48
N LEU A 107 13.12 0.97 -44.58
CA LEU A 107 12.71 1.12 -43.18
C LEU A 107 13.80 1.74 -42.30
N GLU A 108 15.09 1.66 -42.65
CA GLU A 108 16.16 2.29 -41.86
C GLU A 108 15.91 3.78 -41.67
N ILE A 109 15.58 4.48 -42.76
CA ILE A 109 15.25 5.92 -42.76
C ILE A 109 14.11 6.22 -41.77
N THR A 110 13.13 5.31 -41.71
CA THR A 110 11.95 5.41 -40.85
C THR A 110 12.28 5.14 -39.38
N VAL A 111 13.12 4.16 -39.05
CA VAL A 111 13.46 3.81 -37.66
C VAL A 111 14.57 4.67 -37.05
N ARG A 112 15.39 5.34 -37.87
CA ARG A 112 16.57 6.10 -37.39
C ARG A 112 16.25 7.18 -36.34
N PRO A 113 15.14 7.95 -36.42
CA PRO A 113 14.77 8.91 -35.38
C PRO A 113 14.39 8.27 -34.04
N TYR A 114 14.02 6.99 -34.04
CA TYR A 114 13.41 6.28 -32.91
C TYR A 114 14.40 5.36 -32.17
N THR A 115 15.70 5.59 -32.32
CA THR A 115 16.71 4.84 -31.56
C THR A 115 16.77 5.31 -30.11
N GLY A 116 16.70 4.37 -29.16
CA GLY A 116 16.81 4.68 -27.73
C GLY A 116 15.48 4.97 -27.02
N LEU A 117 14.33 4.72 -27.66
CA LEU A 117 12.98 4.82 -27.09
C LEU A 117 12.89 4.27 -25.65
N ALA A 118 13.37 3.05 -25.41
CA ALA A 118 13.41 2.36 -24.11
C ALA A 118 14.27 3.02 -23.00
N ARG A 119 14.73 4.26 -23.20
CA ARG A 119 15.44 5.09 -22.21
C ARG A 119 14.79 6.44 -22.00
N MET A 120 13.71 6.74 -22.74
CA MET A 120 12.93 7.97 -22.58
C MET A 120 12.09 7.90 -21.30
N ARG A 121 11.55 9.05 -20.88
CA ARG A 121 10.54 9.06 -19.81
C ARG A 121 9.21 8.55 -20.37
N ASN A 122 8.42 7.85 -19.57
CA ASN A 122 7.27 7.06 -20.06
C ASN A 122 6.27 7.86 -20.91
N MET A 123 6.04 9.14 -20.63
CA MET A 123 5.17 10.02 -21.46
C MET A 123 5.83 10.47 -22.78
N GLU A 124 7.15 10.68 -22.78
CA GLU A 124 7.95 11.00 -23.96
C GLU A 124 8.07 9.76 -24.87
N GLU A 125 8.33 8.60 -24.28
CA GLU A 125 8.29 7.28 -24.93
C GLU A 125 6.91 7.01 -25.56
N THR A 126 5.81 7.23 -24.83
CA THR A 126 4.44 7.07 -25.33
C THR A 126 4.18 7.93 -26.58
N ALA A 127 4.63 9.18 -26.59
CA ALA A 127 4.52 10.08 -27.73
C ALA A 127 5.41 9.63 -28.90
N ALA A 128 6.63 9.19 -28.62
CA ALA A 128 7.59 8.76 -29.63
C ALA A 128 7.20 7.40 -30.27
N ILE A 129 6.65 6.45 -29.50
CA ILE A 129 5.99 5.23 -30.02
C ILE A 129 4.80 5.58 -30.92
N SER A 130 3.99 6.57 -30.52
CA SER A 130 2.86 7.02 -31.34
C SER A 130 3.32 7.61 -32.68
N GLY A 131 4.43 8.36 -32.68
CA GLY A 131 5.10 8.84 -33.89
C GLY A 131 5.63 7.71 -34.77
N LEU A 132 6.34 6.74 -34.18
CA LEU A 132 6.85 5.55 -34.87
C LEU A 132 5.72 4.78 -35.57
N LEU A 133 4.62 4.52 -34.86
CA LEU A 133 3.44 3.85 -35.42
C LEU A 133 2.78 4.65 -36.55
N LEU A 134 2.75 5.98 -36.46
CA LEU A 134 2.24 6.85 -37.53
C LEU A 134 3.12 6.78 -38.79
N ASP A 135 4.44 6.76 -38.61
CA ASP A 135 5.40 6.63 -39.71
C ASP A 135 5.31 5.26 -40.40
N PHE A 136 5.16 4.19 -39.62
CA PHE A 136 4.97 2.82 -40.13
C PHE A 136 3.64 2.59 -40.86
N ARG A 137 2.66 3.50 -40.73
CA ARG A 137 1.39 3.48 -41.48
C ARG A 137 1.47 4.14 -42.86
N LYS A 138 2.54 4.86 -43.16
CA LYS A 138 2.70 5.57 -44.46
C LYS A 138 2.71 4.56 -45.61
N GLU A 139 2.01 4.89 -46.70
CA GLU A 139 1.90 4.01 -47.87
C GLU A 139 3.27 3.59 -48.41
N ALA A 140 4.23 4.52 -48.39
CA ALA A 140 5.60 4.34 -48.86
C ALA A 140 6.40 3.23 -48.15
N VAL A 141 5.98 2.76 -46.97
CA VAL A 141 6.70 1.73 -46.21
C VAL A 141 5.96 0.39 -46.09
N LYS A 142 4.68 0.31 -46.49
CA LYS A 142 3.86 -0.91 -46.31
C LYS A 142 4.47 -2.16 -46.94
N THR A 143 4.96 -2.07 -48.18
CA THR A 143 5.58 -3.22 -48.86
C THR A 143 6.79 -3.76 -48.08
N ALA A 144 7.58 -2.86 -47.45
CA ALA A 144 8.72 -3.24 -46.62
C ALA A 144 8.28 -3.84 -45.27
N VAL A 145 7.21 -3.32 -44.67
CA VAL A 145 6.57 -3.88 -43.45
C VAL A 145 6.15 -5.33 -43.68
N THR A 146 5.43 -5.60 -44.78
CA THR A 146 5.00 -6.96 -45.14
C THR A 146 6.20 -7.86 -45.48
N ALA A 147 7.21 -7.37 -46.20
CA ALA A 147 8.41 -8.15 -46.53
C ALA A 147 9.22 -8.61 -45.30
N LEU A 148 9.08 -7.91 -44.16
CA LEU A 148 9.67 -8.29 -42.87
C LEU A 148 8.65 -8.88 -41.86
N ASN A 149 7.40 -9.12 -42.28
CA ASN A 149 6.29 -9.64 -41.45
C ASN A 149 6.02 -8.83 -40.16
N LEU A 150 6.10 -7.50 -40.25
CA LEU A 150 6.03 -6.61 -39.07
C LEU A 150 4.61 -6.21 -38.64
N ASP A 151 3.57 -6.54 -39.42
CA ASP A 151 2.17 -6.14 -39.14
C ASP A 151 1.67 -6.55 -37.74
N ALA A 152 2.02 -7.78 -37.31
CA ALA A 152 1.62 -8.30 -36.00
C ALA A 152 2.28 -7.55 -34.84
N ILE A 153 3.59 -7.24 -34.93
CA ILE A 153 4.31 -6.53 -33.86
C ILE A 153 3.87 -5.06 -33.77
N LEU A 154 3.58 -4.42 -34.91
CA LEU A 154 3.04 -3.05 -34.94
C LEU A 154 1.65 -2.98 -34.29
N THR A 155 0.79 -3.96 -34.55
CA THR A 155 -0.55 -4.06 -33.94
C THR A 155 -0.46 -4.29 -32.43
N ALA A 156 0.45 -5.15 -31.97
CA ALA A 156 0.69 -5.39 -30.55
C ALA A 156 1.24 -4.15 -29.84
N LEU A 157 2.21 -3.46 -30.44
CA LEU A 157 2.79 -2.22 -29.92
C LEU A 157 1.75 -1.08 -29.83
N GLU A 158 0.90 -0.91 -30.85
CA GLU A 158 -0.19 0.06 -30.79
C GLU A 158 -1.17 -0.24 -29.65
N THR A 159 -1.52 -1.51 -29.47
CA THR A 159 -2.43 -1.95 -28.41
C THR A 159 -1.84 -1.70 -27.02
N ALA A 160 -0.58 -2.09 -26.80
CA ALA A 160 0.11 -1.86 -25.54
C ALA A 160 0.27 -0.36 -25.22
N ASN A 161 0.61 0.48 -26.21
CA ASN A 161 0.77 1.92 -26.01
C ASN A 161 -0.55 2.64 -25.70
N LYS A 162 -1.66 2.23 -26.33
CA LYS A 162 -3.01 2.72 -25.99
C LYS A 162 -3.42 2.31 -24.58
N ASN A 163 -3.21 1.05 -24.21
CA ASN A 163 -3.53 0.55 -22.87
C ASN A 163 -2.72 1.28 -21.79
N TYR A 164 -1.44 1.54 -22.05
CA TYR A 164 -0.58 2.32 -21.16
C TYR A 164 -1.10 3.75 -20.95
N SER A 165 -1.43 4.44 -22.05
CA SER A 165 -1.98 5.79 -22.02
C SER A 165 -3.29 5.82 -21.24
N ALA A 166 -4.24 4.93 -21.58
CA ALA A 166 -5.53 4.85 -20.93
C ALA A 166 -5.43 4.56 -19.42
N LEU A 167 -4.52 3.68 -18.99
CA LEU A 167 -4.29 3.41 -17.57
C LEU A 167 -3.61 4.59 -16.85
N THR A 168 -2.75 5.33 -17.54
CA THR A 168 -2.10 6.55 -17.00
C THR A 168 -3.08 7.73 -16.89
N ASP A 169 -3.98 7.87 -17.86
CA ASP A 169 -5.06 8.85 -17.84
C ASP A 169 -6.10 8.51 -16.78
N ALA A 170 -6.53 7.24 -16.69
CA ALA A 170 -7.41 6.76 -15.63
C ALA A 170 -6.82 7.04 -14.25
N ARG A 171 -5.53 6.79 -14.05
CA ARG A 171 -4.79 7.16 -12.82
C ARG A 171 -4.78 8.63 -12.53
N SER A 172 -4.64 9.46 -13.55
CA SER A 172 -4.65 10.92 -13.41
C SER A 172 -6.04 11.40 -13.03
N VAL A 173 -7.09 10.89 -13.67
CA VAL A 173 -8.49 11.17 -13.34
C VAL A 173 -8.85 10.68 -11.93
N THR A 174 -8.49 9.44 -11.58
CA THR A 174 -8.69 8.89 -10.22
C THR A 174 -8.00 9.78 -9.20
N ARG A 175 -6.71 10.11 -9.36
CA ARG A 175 -5.98 11.01 -8.45
C ARG A 175 -6.58 12.42 -8.39
N THR A 176 -7.12 12.95 -9.48
CA THR A 176 -7.77 14.27 -9.49
C THR A 176 -9.15 14.24 -8.83
N ALA A 177 -9.95 13.20 -9.04
CA ALA A 177 -11.23 12.99 -8.36
C ALA A 177 -11.06 12.70 -6.85
N GLU A 178 -9.99 11.98 -6.52
CA GLU A 178 -9.55 11.68 -5.15
C GLU A 178 -8.94 12.91 -4.43
N SER A 179 -8.55 13.96 -5.17
CA SER A 179 -7.91 15.16 -4.63
C SER A 179 -8.91 16.30 -4.36
N VAL A 180 -9.68 16.18 -3.28
CA VAL A 180 -10.43 17.31 -2.70
C VAL A 180 -9.98 17.68 -1.27
N ALA A 181 -9.34 16.76 -0.55
CA ALA A 181 -8.60 17.08 0.68
C ALA A 181 -7.49 16.05 0.97
N ASP A 182 -6.28 16.53 1.29
CA ASP A 182 -5.25 15.67 1.90
C ASP A 182 -5.66 15.28 3.34
N SER A 183 -5.21 14.10 3.77
CA SER A 183 -5.44 13.56 5.12
C SER A 183 -5.07 14.56 6.21
N LYS A 184 -4.02 15.37 6.04
CA LYS A 184 -3.64 16.39 7.02
C LYS A 184 -4.73 17.44 7.22
N THR A 185 -5.38 17.88 6.14
CA THR A 185 -6.46 18.88 6.17
C THR A 185 -7.73 18.29 6.77
N VAL A 186 -8.09 17.07 6.38
CA VAL A 186 -9.28 16.37 6.94
C VAL A 186 -9.11 16.14 8.44
N ARG A 187 -7.93 15.69 8.89
CA ARG A 187 -7.61 15.51 10.32
C ARG A 187 -7.67 16.81 11.10
N ALA A 188 -7.07 17.90 10.62
CA ALA A 188 -7.14 19.19 11.32
C ALA A 188 -8.59 19.68 11.54
N GLN A 189 -9.49 19.41 10.59
CA GLN A 189 -10.91 19.73 10.72
C GLN A 189 -11.66 18.77 11.66
N LEU A 190 -11.31 17.47 11.65
CA LEU A 190 -11.86 16.48 12.57
C LEU A 190 -11.37 16.68 14.02
N ASP A 191 -10.13 17.10 14.22
CA ASP A 191 -9.54 17.44 15.52
C ASP A 191 -10.33 18.58 16.18
N SER A 192 -10.56 19.68 15.47
CA SER A 192 -11.38 20.81 15.97
C SER A 192 -12.79 20.38 16.35
N LEU A 193 -13.45 19.55 15.52
CA LEU A 193 -14.81 19.07 15.78
C LEU A 193 -14.87 18.05 16.93
N TYR A 194 -13.80 17.28 17.14
CA TYR A 194 -13.65 16.39 18.30
C TYR A 194 -13.51 17.20 19.59
N ASP A 195 -12.66 18.23 19.59
CA ASP A 195 -12.47 19.11 20.75
C ASP A 195 -13.77 19.84 21.10
N ASP A 196 -14.49 20.39 20.11
CA ASP A 196 -15.82 21.00 20.28
C ASP A 196 -16.83 20.01 20.90
N LEU A 197 -16.87 18.77 20.40
CA LEU A 197 -17.78 17.72 20.90
C LEU A 197 -17.50 17.39 22.37
N VAL A 198 -16.23 17.17 22.72
CA VAL A 198 -15.82 16.80 24.09
C VAL A 198 -16.01 17.97 25.04
N MET A 199 -15.70 19.20 24.62
CA MET A 199 -15.92 20.42 25.38
C MET A 199 -17.41 20.63 25.68
N HIS A 200 -18.28 20.51 24.66
CA HIS A 200 -19.72 20.67 24.81
C HIS A 200 -20.32 19.62 25.77
N ILE A 201 -19.99 18.34 25.60
CA ILE A 201 -20.52 17.28 26.48
C ILE A 201 -19.98 17.42 27.92
N THR A 202 -18.73 17.87 28.08
CA THR A 202 -18.18 18.20 29.42
C THR A 202 -18.93 19.37 30.06
N ALA A 203 -19.26 20.42 29.29
CA ALA A 203 -20.07 21.54 29.79
C ALA A 203 -21.48 21.09 30.21
N VAL A 204 -22.15 20.24 29.42
CA VAL A 204 -23.45 19.65 29.78
C VAL A 204 -23.36 18.83 31.08
N ASN A 205 -22.30 18.02 31.25
CA ASN A 205 -22.08 17.23 32.47
C ASN A 205 -21.91 18.08 33.74
N ILE A 206 -21.30 19.27 33.60
CA ILE A 206 -21.06 20.21 34.72
C ILE A 206 -22.30 21.04 35.03
N LEU A 207 -22.93 21.62 33.99
CA LEU A 207 -24.04 22.58 34.14
C LEU A 207 -25.39 21.91 34.36
N THR A 208 -25.59 20.71 33.80
CA THR A 208 -26.87 19.98 33.87
C THR A 208 -26.64 18.50 34.24
N PRO A 209 -26.18 18.18 35.47
CA PRO A 209 -25.84 16.80 35.86
C PRO A 209 -26.99 15.79 35.82
N SER A 210 -28.24 16.24 35.66
CA SER A 210 -29.41 15.39 35.44
C SER A 210 -29.46 14.75 34.05
N ILE A 211 -28.66 15.23 33.08
CA ILE A 211 -28.49 14.61 31.76
C ILE A 211 -27.40 13.53 31.89
N THR A 212 -27.83 12.34 32.34
CA THR A 212 -26.93 11.21 32.62
C THR A 212 -26.22 10.68 31.38
N GLU A 213 -26.71 10.97 30.17
CA GLU A 213 -26.00 10.66 28.93
C GLU A 213 -24.62 11.32 28.84
N ALA A 214 -24.41 12.47 29.50
CA ALA A 214 -23.13 13.18 29.46
C ALA A 214 -22.04 12.43 30.25
N SER A 215 -22.35 11.99 31.47
CA SER A 215 -21.45 11.17 32.30
C SER A 215 -21.22 9.78 31.70
N ALA A 216 -22.26 9.16 31.12
CA ALA A 216 -22.15 7.89 30.41
C ALA A 216 -21.20 7.99 29.21
N PHE A 217 -21.36 9.02 28.36
CA PHE A 217 -20.46 9.27 27.23
C PHE A 217 -19.02 9.50 27.68
N LEU A 218 -18.77 10.35 28.68
CA LEU A 218 -17.41 10.64 29.16
C LEU A 218 -16.73 9.41 29.77
N THR A 219 -17.48 8.56 30.48
CA THR A 219 -16.99 7.27 30.99
C THR A 219 -16.54 6.37 29.85
N ALA A 220 -17.38 6.20 28.82
CA ALA A 220 -17.07 5.36 27.67
C ALA A 220 -15.96 5.94 26.78
N LEU A 221 -15.87 7.27 26.67
CA LEU A 221 -14.79 7.97 25.96
C LEU A 221 -13.43 7.69 26.61
N ASN A 222 -13.34 7.75 27.94
CA ASN A 222 -12.09 7.45 28.65
C ASN A 222 -11.65 5.99 28.43
N GLN A 223 -12.59 5.05 28.34
CA GLN A 223 -12.29 3.67 27.96
C GLN A 223 -11.74 3.57 26.52
N VAL A 224 -12.37 4.25 25.55
CA VAL A 224 -11.86 4.32 24.15
C VAL A 224 -10.45 4.93 24.12
N ILE A 225 -10.20 5.99 24.88
CA ILE A 225 -8.88 6.65 24.98
C ILE A 225 -7.83 5.72 25.58
N ALA A 226 -8.15 5.00 26.66
CA ALA A 226 -7.26 4.04 27.30
C ALA A 226 -6.86 2.90 26.34
N GLU A 227 -7.83 2.36 25.61
CA GLU A 227 -7.59 1.30 24.63
C GLU A 227 -6.77 1.78 23.43
N THR A 228 -7.05 2.98 22.90
CA THR A 228 -6.26 3.56 21.80
C THR A 228 -4.82 3.84 22.23
N LYS A 229 -4.60 4.35 23.45
CA LYS A 229 -3.24 4.49 24.03
C LYS A 229 -2.54 3.13 24.16
N ALA A 230 -3.24 2.10 24.62
CA ALA A 230 -2.68 0.76 24.76
C ALA A 230 -2.33 0.14 23.38
N ALA A 231 -3.16 0.34 22.36
CA ALA A 231 -2.88 -0.09 20.99
C ALA A 231 -1.67 0.65 20.39
N TYR A 232 -1.62 1.97 20.54
CA TYR A 232 -0.48 2.80 20.13
C TYR A 232 0.84 2.35 20.78
N ASN A 233 0.82 2.12 22.10
CA ASN A 233 2.00 1.68 22.86
C ASN A 233 2.48 0.29 22.39
N ARG A 234 1.55 -0.67 22.19
CA ARG A 234 1.88 -1.99 21.61
C ARG A 234 2.56 -1.87 20.25
N ARG A 235 2.03 -1.04 19.34
CA ARG A 235 2.64 -0.78 18.02
C ARG A 235 4.04 -0.14 18.14
N LYS A 236 4.25 0.75 19.11
CA LYS A 236 5.54 1.41 19.35
C LYS A 236 6.54 0.56 20.15
N GLY A 237 6.20 -0.66 20.53
CA GLY A 237 7.06 -1.51 21.37
C GLY A 237 7.23 -0.99 22.81
N ILE A 238 6.37 -0.06 23.25
CA ILE A 238 6.40 0.51 24.59
C ILE A 238 5.64 -0.44 25.52
N THR A 239 6.37 -1.37 26.15
CA THR A 239 5.82 -2.19 27.23
C THR A 239 5.59 -1.33 28.47
N ALA A 240 4.45 -1.52 29.14
CA ALA A 240 4.25 -0.95 30.46
C ALA A 240 5.18 -1.64 31.47
N PRO A 241 5.74 -0.93 32.46
CA PRO A 241 6.53 -1.57 33.51
C PRO A 241 5.64 -2.57 34.26
N SER A 242 6.13 -3.82 34.37
CA SER A 242 5.49 -4.85 35.17
C SER A 242 5.44 -4.42 36.64
N LYS A 243 4.24 -4.40 37.21
CA LYS A 243 4.04 -4.09 38.63
C LYS A 243 4.72 -5.18 39.47
N PRO A 244 5.59 -4.87 40.44
CA PRO A 244 6.21 -5.90 41.26
C PRO A 244 5.14 -6.59 42.10
N SER A 245 5.00 -7.91 41.95
CA SER A 245 4.18 -8.70 42.86
C SER A 245 4.98 -8.92 44.15
N GLY A 246 4.60 -8.24 45.22
CA GLY A 246 5.15 -8.48 46.54
C GLY A 246 4.60 -9.79 47.11
N GLY A 247 5.45 -10.80 47.26
CA GLY A 247 5.10 -12.10 47.83
C GLY A 247 6.34 -12.74 48.44
N ASN A 248 6.58 -12.46 49.72
CA ASN A 248 7.75 -12.96 50.45
C ASN A 248 7.57 -14.46 50.76
N GLY A 249 8.58 -15.29 50.47
CA GLY A 249 8.42 -16.75 50.54
C GLY A 249 9.75 -17.52 50.46
N THR A 250 10.66 -17.25 51.40
CA THR A 250 11.91 -18.00 51.55
C THR A 250 11.65 -19.41 52.09
N ILE A 251 12.06 -20.45 51.35
CA ILE A 251 12.37 -21.78 51.89
C ILE A 251 13.69 -22.25 51.25
N THR A 252 14.67 -22.57 52.09
CA THR A 252 15.98 -23.15 51.74
C THR A 252 15.99 -24.69 51.96
N PRO A 253 16.98 -25.44 51.44
CA PRO A 253 16.77 -26.83 50.99
C PRO A 253 17.31 -27.94 51.90
N GLY A 254 16.79 -29.15 51.69
CA GLY A 254 17.54 -30.43 51.79
C GLY A 254 17.07 -31.43 52.86
N GLU A 255 16.74 -32.67 52.43
CA GLU A 255 17.25 -33.97 52.97
C GLU A 255 16.49 -35.20 52.40
N GLY A 256 17.26 -36.24 51.98
CA GLY A 256 16.87 -37.66 51.90
C GLY A 256 15.92 -38.10 50.76
N GLU A 257 16.08 -39.25 50.10
CA GLU A 257 17.03 -40.37 50.24
C GLU A 257 17.05 -41.17 48.92
N ALA A 258 18.10 -41.95 48.64
CA ALA A 258 18.23 -42.86 47.48
C ALA A 258 18.77 -44.22 47.99
N PRO A 259 18.51 -45.39 47.35
CA PRO A 259 19.06 -45.66 46.01
C PRO A 259 18.23 -46.51 45.02
N ASP A 260 18.72 -46.51 43.77
CA ASP A 260 18.45 -47.36 42.58
C ASP A 260 18.86 -48.85 42.77
N PRO A 261 18.75 -49.81 41.80
CA PRO A 261 18.70 -49.68 40.32
C PRO A 261 17.61 -50.57 39.64
N ASP A 262 17.51 -50.87 38.33
CA ASP A 262 18.33 -50.72 37.08
C ASP A 262 17.31 -50.72 35.88
N GLU A 263 17.58 -50.59 34.56
CA GLU A 263 18.79 -50.64 33.71
C GLU A 263 18.80 -49.50 32.66
N GLY A 264 19.98 -49.22 32.06
CA GLY A 264 20.20 -48.78 30.66
C GLY A 264 19.55 -47.45 30.18
N GLY A 265 20.25 -46.35 29.91
CA GLY A 265 21.58 -46.22 29.31
C GLY A 265 21.54 -46.39 27.77
N GLY A 266 22.06 -45.50 26.92
CA GLY A 266 22.70 -44.21 27.13
C GLY A 266 23.25 -43.62 25.82
N VAL A 267 22.78 -42.41 25.46
CA VAL A 267 23.38 -41.37 24.60
C VAL A 267 24.36 -41.68 23.43
N THR A 268 23.93 -41.26 22.23
CA THR A 268 24.70 -40.53 21.17
C THR A 268 25.68 -41.27 20.22
N PRO A 269 25.92 -40.74 18.98
CA PRO A 269 26.43 -41.51 17.83
C PRO A 269 27.92 -41.27 17.51
N PRO A 270 28.50 -42.06 16.59
CA PRO A 270 29.27 -41.44 15.50
C PRO A 270 29.22 -42.14 14.12
N SER A 271 29.44 -41.33 13.08
CA SER A 271 30.21 -41.55 11.83
C SER A 271 30.24 -42.91 11.10
N GLY A 272 30.00 -42.84 9.78
CA GLY A 272 30.39 -43.85 8.77
C GLY A 272 29.44 -43.81 7.55
N GLY A 273 29.89 -43.83 6.29
CA GLY A 273 31.26 -43.90 5.77
C GLY A 273 31.41 -44.96 4.66
N SER A 274 31.03 -44.60 3.43
CA SER A 274 31.30 -45.33 2.17
C SER A 274 30.97 -44.36 1.03
N ASP A 275 31.85 -43.91 0.14
CA ASP A 275 32.88 -44.62 -0.66
C ASP A 275 32.24 -45.72 -1.53
N SER A 276 32.53 -45.86 -2.83
CA SER A 276 33.63 -45.32 -3.66
C SER A 276 33.07 -44.75 -4.98
N GLY A 277 33.69 -43.74 -5.61
CA GLY A 277 34.63 -43.93 -6.73
C GLY A 277 33.93 -43.67 -8.09
N GLU A 278 34.54 -43.11 -9.13
CA GLU A 278 35.89 -42.60 -9.34
C GLU A 278 35.87 -41.55 -10.47
N ALA A 279 36.66 -40.47 -10.34
CA ALA A 279 37.01 -39.52 -11.41
C ALA A 279 38.49 -39.83 -11.80
N PRO A 280 39.04 -39.44 -12.98
CA PRO A 280 38.87 -38.15 -13.68
C PRO A 280 38.76 -38.33 -15.23
N ASP A 281 39.01 -37.40 -16.15
CA ASP A 281 39.66 -36.08 -16.17
C ASP A 281 39.16 -35.25 -17.40
N PRO A 282 39.29 -33.91 -17.46
CA PRO A 282 38.79 -33.09 -18.56
C PRO A 282 39.87 -32.70 -19.58
N ALA A 283 39.49 -32.53 -20.86
CA ALA A 283 40.27 -31.76 -21.82
C ALA A 283 39.41 -31.22 -22.98
N LEU A 284 39.63 -29.93 -23.30
CA LEU A 284 39.08 -29.08 -24.39
C LEU A 284 37.83 -28.25 -24.05
#